data_AF-H1VJT6-F1
#
_entry.id   AF-H1VJT6-F1
#
_cell.length_a   1.000
_cell.length_b   1.000
_cell.length_c   1.000
_cell.angle_alpha   90.00
_cell.angle_beta   90.00
_cell.angle_gamma   90.00
#
_symmetry.space_group_name_H-M   'P 1'
#
loop_
_entity.id
_entity.type
_entity.pdbx_description
1 polymer ?
#
loop_
_entity_poly.entity_id
_entity_poly.type
_entity_poly.pdbx_seq_one_letter_code
_entity_poly.pdbx_strand_id
1 'polypeptide(L)'
;MGLSSVLTTTLLALRLFSLDALAAPTPDPVPQAATPGAAAGFWVSTIERRGTSAFGDANYKIYRNVKDYGAKGDGSSDDTVAIQAAMDDGNRCGFGCDSQTTTPALVYFPTGTYVVSKPIVM
;
A
#
# COMPACT_ATOMS: atom_id res chain seq x y z
N MET A 1 -2.32 23.26 70.14
CA MET A 1 -1.09 22.59 69.66
C MET A 1 -1.52 21.24 69.11
N GLY A 2 -1.38 20.93 67.82
CA GLY A 2 -1.60 19.53 67.39
C GLY A 2 -1.83 19.27 65.91
N LEU A 3 -2.76 19.94 65.22
CA LEU A 3 -3.15 19.53 63.87
C LEU A 3 -2.42 20.25 62.71
N SER A 4 -2.20 21.56 62.78
CA SER A 4 -1.54 22.29 61.67
C SER A 4 -0.05 21.97 61.49
N SER A 5 0.65 21.46 62.51
CA SER A 5 2.07 21.10 62.41
C SER A 5 2.29 19.68 61.89
N VAL A 6 1.27 18.82 61.91
CA VAL A 6 1.32 17.45 61.40
C VAL A 6 1.03 17.42 59.89
N LEU A 7 0.20 18.35 59.40
CA LEU A 7 -0.08 18.49 57.96
C LEU A 7 1.09 19.09 57.16
N THR A 8 1.87 19.99 57.77
CA THR A 8 3.02 20.63 57.08
C THR A 8 4.26 19.75 57.04
N THR A 9 4.43 18.85 58.02
CA THR A 9 5.56 17.91 58.04
C THR A 9 5.35 16.69 57.14
N THR A 10 4.09 16.33 56.84
CA THR A 10 3.77 15.22 55.93
C THR A 10 3.91 15.57 54.44
N LEU A 11 3.64 16.82 54.03
CA LEU A 11 3.84 17.25 52.64
C LEU A 11 5.33 17.37 52.25
N LEU A 12 6.22 17.68 53.20
CA LEU A 12 7.66 17.78 52.92
C LEU A 12 8.32 16.40 52.81
N ALA A 13 7.81 15.40 53.52
CA ALA A 13 8.29 14.02 53.43
C ALA A 13 7.92 13.34 52.09
N LEU A 14 6.83 13.74 51.44
CA LEU A 14 6.38 13.13 50.18
C LEU A 14 7.17 13.60 48.94
N ARG A 15 7.93 14.70 49.06
CA ARG A 15 8.84 15.18 48.00
C ARG A 15 10.18 14.43 47.97
N LEU A 16 10.54 13.72 49.05
CA LEU A 16 11.80 12.97 49.15
C LEU A 16 11.71 11.54 48.58
N PHE A 17 10.51 11.09 48.19
CA PHE A 17 10.26 9.77 47.59
C PHE A 17 9.84 9.85 46.12
N SER A 18 10.24 10.92 45.42
CA SER A 18 10.18 10.89 43.96
C SER A 18 11.35 10.04 43.47
N LEU A 19 11.09 8.76 43.17
CA LEU A 19 12.04 7.96 42.41
C LEU A 19 12.30 8.71 41.11
N ASP A 20 13.56 9.06 40.84
CA ASP A 20 13.98 9.42 39.50
C ASP A 20 13.62 8.25 38.59
N ALA A 21 12.53 8.41 37.84
CA ALA A 21 12.21 7.50 36.78
C ALA A 21 13.36 7.61 35.78
N LEU A 22 14.26 6.62 35.78
CA LEU A 22 15.24 6.44 34.72
C LEU A 22 14.43 6.28 33.43
N ALA A 23 14.28 7.38 32.69
CA ALA A 23 13.76 7.32 31.35
C ALA A 23 14.71 6.39 30.58
N ALA A 24 14.21 5.21 30.19
CA ALA A 24 14.96 4.34 29.31
C ALA A 24 15.33 5.15 28.06
N PRO A 25 16.57 5.03 27.54
CA PRO A 25 16.92 5.70 26.30
C PRO A 25 15.93 5.24 25.22
N THR A 26 15.26 6.19 24.59
CA THR A 26 14.44 5.91 23.41
C THR A 26 15.32 5.23 22.38
N PRO A 27 14.87 4.15 21.73
CA PRO A 27 15.62 3.58 20.61
C PRO A 27 15.87 4.68 19.58
N ASP A 28 17.07 4.71 19.00
CA ASP A 28 17.38 5.62 17.90
C ASP A 28 16.29 5.47 16.82
N PRO A 29 15.82 6.57 16.21
CA PRO A 29 14.88 6.49 15.10
C PRO A 29 15.49 5.55 14.06
N VAL A 30 14.83 4.43 13.79
CA VAL A 30 15.18 3.56 12.66
C VAL A 30 15.21 4.48 11.44
N PRO A 31 16.27 4.45 10.60
CA PRO A 31 16.31 5.24 9.37
C PRO A 31 15.07 4.88 8.53
N GLN A 32 14.04 5.73 8.62
CA GLN A 32 12.85 5.56 7.83
C GLN A 32 13.26 5.86 6.40
N ALA A 33 13.10 4.88 5.51
CA ALA A 33 13.29 5.09 4.08
C ALA A 33 12.56 6.38 3.71
N ALA A 34 13.27 7.30 3.03
CA ALA A 34 12.74 8.61 2.70
C ALA A 34 11.35 8.43 2.09
N THR A 35 10.35 9.10 2.67
CA THR A 35 9.00 9.12 2.09
C THR A 35 9.17 9.56 0.65
N PRO A 36 8.76 8.74 -0.34
CA PRO A 36 8.86 9.15 -1.72
C PRO A 36 8.14 10.50 -1.84
N GLY A 37 8.85 11.55 -2.27
CA GLY A 37 8.24 12.87 -2.42
C GLY A 37 7.01 12.76 -3.31
N ALA A 38 6.05 13.67 -3.21
CA ALA A 38 4.76 13.59 -3.93
C ALA A 38 4.87 13.39 -5.47
N ALA A 39 6.05 13.61 -6.07
CA ALA A 39 6.35 13.32 -7.46
C ALA A 39 6.65 11.83 -7.76
N ALA A 40 7.06 11.04 -6.77
CA ALA A 40 7.18 9.60 -6.89
C ALA A 40 5.77 9.02 -6.82
N GLY A 41 5.25 8.59 -7.98
CA GLY A 41 3.94 7.94 -8.08
C GLY A 41 3.78 6.77 -7.10
N PHE A 42 2.55 6.27 -6.97
CA PHE A 42 2.25 5.18 -6.03
C PHE A 42 3.24 4.01 -6.18
N TRP A 43 3.79 3.52 -5.06
CA TRP A 43 4.93 2.57 -5.04
C TRP A 43 4.73 1.31 -5.89
N VAL A 44 3.48 0.86 -6.03
CA VAL A 44 3.13 -0.29 -6.88
C VAL A 44 3.51 -0.05 -8.33
N SER A 45 3.66 1.18 -8.80
CA SER A 45 4.09 1.50 -10.18
C SER A 45 5.57 1.19 -10.45
N THR A 46 6.43 1.26 -9.44
CA THR A 46 7.90 1.20 -9.60
C THR A 46 8.56 0.03 -8.89
N ILE A 47 7.87 -0.63 -7.94
CA ILE A 47 8.44 -1.80 -7.27
C ILE A 47 8.83 -2.89 -8.26
N GLU A 48 9.97 -3.52 -8.02
CA GLU A 48 10.49 -4.60 -8.85
C GLU A 48 9.48 -5.76 -8.95
N ARG A 49 9.25 -6.25 -10.18
CA ARG A 49 8.29 -7.33 -10.45
C ARG A 49 8.94 -8.69 -10.19
N ARG A 50 8.69 -9.23 -9.00
CA ARG A 50 9.18 -10.54 -8.57
C ARG A 50 8.09 -11.61 -8.41
N GLY A 51 6.82 -11.23 -8.56
CA GLY A 51 5.70 -12.16 -8.41
C GLY A 51 5.62 -13.16 -9.56
N THR A 52 5.42 -14.43 -9.23
CA THR A 52 5.12 -15.51 -10.17
C THR A 52 3.99 -16.40 -9.63
N SER A 53 3.33 -17.14 -10.51
CA SER A 53 2.28 -18.10 -10.13
C SER A 53 2.94 -19.45 -9.84
N ALA A 54 3.01 -19.84 -8.57
CA ALA A 54 3.71 -21.05 -8.14
C ALA A 54 3.20 -22.34 -8.82
N PHE A 55 1.94 -22.35 -9.26
CA PHE A 55 1.28 -23.47 -9.92
C PHE A 55 0.79 -23.12 -11.33
N GLY A 56 1.22 -21.98 -11.88
CA GLY A 56 0.89 -21.53 -13.24
C GLY A 56 2.09 -21.64 -14.17
N ASP A 57 1.98 -21.00 -15.34
CA ASP A 57 3.11 -20.82 -16.25
C ASP A 57 4.18 -19.91 -15.59
N ALA A 58 5.45 -20.32 -15.65
CA ALA A 58 6.56 -19.60 -15.03
C ALA A 58 6.80 -18.20 -15.64
N ASN A 59 6.46 -18.02 -16.92
CA ASN A 59 6.56 -16.77 -17.66
C ASN A 59 5.27 -15.95 -17.62
N TYR A 60 4.27 -16.38 -16.85
CA TYR A 60 3.00 -15.70 -16.75
C TYR A 60 3.15 -14.29 -16.16
N LYS A 61 2.63 -13.29 -16.87
CA LYS A 61 2.68 -11.88 -16.46
C LYS A 61 1.60 -11.59 -15.42
N ILE A 62 1.96 -11.41 -14.15
CA ILE A 62 0.98 -11.06 -13.09
C ILE A 62 0.65 -9.57 -13.10
N TYR A 63 1.68 -8.72 -13.20
CA TYR A 63 1.53 -7.27 -13.15
C TYR A 63 1.32 -6.69 -14.54
N ARG A 64 0.27 -5.89 -14.71
CA ARG A 64 -0.11 -5.30 -16.00
C ARG A 64 -0.43 -3.84 -15.80
N ASN A 65 0.38 -2.94 -16.35
CA ASN A 65 0.06 -1.52 -16.40
C ASN A 65 -0.74 -1.25 -17.67
N VAL A 66 -1.94 -0.68 -17.56
CA VAL A 66 -2.83 -0.43 -18.71
C VAL A 66 -2.17 0.42 -19.81
N LYS A 67 -1.19 1.28 -19.45
CA LYS A 67 -0.43 2.06 -20.43
C LYS A 67 0.51 1.22 -21.29
N ASP A 68 0.97 0.07 -20.79
CA ASP A 68 1.77 -0.88 -21.58
C ASP A 68 0.90 -1.56 -22.67
N TYR A 69 -0.43 -1.53 -22.53
CA TYR A 69 -1.41 -2.04 -23.49
C TYR A 69 -2.00 -0.93 -24.37
N GLY A 70 -1.49 0.30 -24.26
CA GLY A 70 -1.88 1.43 -25.11
C GLY A 70 -2.93 2.37 -24.54
N ALA A 71 -3.34 2.20 -23.27
CA ALA A 71 -4.24 3.16 -22.64
C ALA A 71 -3.54 4.50 -22.46
N LYS A 72 -4.19 5.60 -22.82
CA LYS A 72 -3.60 6.95 -22.74
C LYS A 72 -3.87 7.60 -21.40
N GLY A 73 -5.10 7.50 -20.90
CA GLY A 73 -5.53 8.17 -19.68
C GLY A 73 -5.58 9.69 -19.82
N ASP A 74 -5.86 10.20 -21.03
CA ASP A 74 -5.87 11.63 -21.37
C ASP A 74 -7.24 12.30 -21.22
N GLY A 75 -8.29 11.54 -20.86
CA GLY A 75 -9.66 12.02 -20.68
C GLY A 75 -10.46 12.19 -21.96
N SER A 76 -9.92 11.82 -23.13
CA SER A 76 -10.55 12.01 -24.44
C SER A 76 -10.48 10.77 -25.34
N SER A 77 -9.37 10.03 -25.29
CA SER A 77 -9.17 8.80 -26.03
C SER A 77 -9.97 7.66 -25.40
N ASP A 78 -10.64 6.86 -26.22
CA ASP A 78 -11.31 5.65 -25.76
C ASP A 78 -10.25 4.58 -25.43
N ASP A 79 -10.08 4.31 -24.14
CA ASP A 79 -9.08 3.37 -23.61
C ASP A 79 -9.66 1.97 -23.38
N THR A 80 -10.92 1.72 -23.74
CA THR A 80 -11.62 0.47 -23.46
C THR A 80 -10.87 -0.76 -23.96
N VAL A 81 -10.39 -0.73 -25.20
CA VAL A 81 -9.70 -1.88 -25.82
C VAL A 81 -8.38 -2.17 -25.12
N ALA A 82 -7.62 -1.14 -24.78
CA ALA A 82 -6.34 -1.28 -24.09
C ALA A 82 -6.53 -1.83 -22.66
N ILE A 83 -7.53 -1.33 -21.94
CA ILE A 83 -7.86 -1.80 -20.59
C ILE A 83 -8.34 -3.25 -20.63
N GLN A 84 -9.22 -3.60 -21.58
CA GLN A 84 -9.70 -4.99 -21.71
C GLN A 84 -8.54 -5.94 -22.08
N ALA A 85 -7.64 -5.53 -22.97
CA ALA A 85 -6.45 -6.31 -23.29
C ALA A 85 -5.58 -6.57 -22.05
N ALA A 86 -5.45 -5.59 -21.15
CA ALA A 86 -4.76 -5.79 -19.88
C ALA A 86 -5.51 -6.74 -18.93
N MET A 87 -6.85 -6.83 -18.99
CA MET A 87 -7.62 -7.79 -18.19
C MET A 87 -7.52 -9.21 -18.73
N ASP A 88 -7.48 -9.37 -20.06
CA ASP A 88 -7.57 -10.67 -20.74
C ASP A 88 -6.21 -11.37 -20.94
N ASP A 89 -5.11 -10.61 -20.92
CA ASP A 89 -3.78 -11.13 -21.21
C ASP A 89 -3.39 -12.32 -20.30
N GLY A 90 -2.85 -13.38 -20.91
CA GLY A 90 -2.39 -14.58 -20.22
C GLY A 90 -3.40 -15.73 -20.14
N ASN A 91 -4.43 -15.76 -21.00
CA ASN A 91 -5.42 -16.86 -21.04
C ASN A 91 -6.03 -17.14 -19.65
N ARG A 92 -6.53 -16.07 -19.03
CA ARG A 92 -7.13 -16.12 -17.70
C ARG A 92 -8.47 -16.86 -17.69
N CYS A 93 -8.96 -17.16 -16.50
CA CYS A 93 -10.30 -17.70 -16.30
C CYS A 93 -11.35 -16.68 -16.75
N GLY A 94 -12.00 -16.95 -17.88
CA GLY A 94 -13.07 -16.13 -18.46
C GLY A 94 -14.37 -16.90 -18.61
N PHE A 95 -15.18 -16.58 -19.62
CA PHE A 95 -16.45 -17.27 -19.86
C PHE A 95 -16.26 -18.78 -20.02
N GLY A 96 -17.06 -19.57 -19.31
CA GLY A 96 -16.97 -21.04 -19.31
C GLY A 96 -15.90 -21.63 -18.39
N CYS A 97 -15.18 -20.80 -17.63
CA CYS A 97 -14.32 -21.23 -16.54
C CYS A 97 -15.04 -21.00 -15.20
N ASP A 98 -15.19 -22.05 -14.39
CA ASP A 98 -15.87 -21.95 -13.09
C ASP A 98 -15.05 -21.13 -12.07
N SER A 99 -13.75 -21.42 -11.97
CA SER A 99 -12.80 -20.72 -11.11
C SER A 99 -11.35 -21.13 -11.41
N GLN A 100 -10.38 -20.26 -11.06
CA GLN A 100 -8.95 -20.57 -11.18
C GLN A 100 -8.11 -19.75 -10.19
N THR A 101 -7.00 -20.32 -9.72
CA THR A 101 -6.04 -19.65 -8.82
C THR A 101 -4.64 -19.50 -9.42
N THR A 102 -4.40 -20.07 -10.59
CA THR A 102 -3.07 -20.14 -11.23
C THR A 102 -2.82 -19.03 -12.26
N THR A 103 -3.82 -18.20 -12.57
CA THR A 103 -3.74 -17.07 -13.51
C THR A 103 -4.16 -15.73 -12.87
N PRO A 104 -3.50 -15.30 -11.77
CA PRO A 104 -3.86 -14.06 -11.08
C PRO A 104 -3.57 -12.82 -11.93
N ALA A 105 -4.16 -11.67 -11.60
CA ALA A 105 -3.83 -10.42 -12.26
C ALA A 105 -3.85 -9.24 -11.29
N LEU A 106 -2.80 -8.42 -11.35
CA LEU A 106 -2.78 -7.08 -10.80
C LEU A 106 -2.74 -6.11 -11.98
N VAL A 107 -3.92 -5.58 -12.34
CA VAL A 107 -4.06 -4.56 -13.38
C VAL A 107 -3.96 -3.18 -12.74
N TYR A 108 -2.90 -2.46 -13.08
CA TYR A 108 -2.54 -1.16 -12.52
C TYR A 108 -2.93 -0.03 -13.46
N PHE A 109 -3.56 0.99 -12.88
CA PHE A 109 -3.92 2.24 -13.54
C PHE A 109 -3.02 3.36 -13.01
N PRO A 110 -2.05 3.85 -13.80
CA PRO A 110 -1.37 5.09 -13.49
C PRO A 110 -2.38 6.24 -13.42
N THR A 111 -2.02 7.33 -12.75
CA THR A 111 -2.86 8.55 -12.73
C THR A 111 -3.22 9.00 -14.15
N GLY A 112 -4.50 9.33 -14.33
CA GLY A 112 -5.08 9.74 -15.60
C GLY A 112 -6.59 9.63 -15.57
N THR A 113 -7.24 10.07 -16.64
CA THR A 113 -8.68 9.90 -16.86
C THR A 113 -8.88 8.98 -18.04
N TYR A 114 -9.46 7.80 -17.81
CA TYR A 114 -9.62 6.77 -18.82
C TYR A 114 -11.08 6.75 -19.27
N VAL A 115 -11.33 7.14 -20.51
CA VAL A 115 -12.68 7.08 -21.09
C VAL A 115 -12.96 5.66 -21.51
N VAL A 116 -14.13 5.13 -21.12
CA VAL A 116 -14.61 3.81 -21.53
C VAL A 116 -15.98 3.93 -22.16
N SER A 117 -16.19 3.21 -23.26
CA SER A 117 -17.45 3.22 -24.02
C SER A 117 -18.32 1.99 -23.81
N LYS A 118 -17.80 0.96 -23.12
CA LYS A 118 -18.51 -0.26 -22.71
C LYS A 118 -17.92 -0.82 -21.41
N PRO A 119 -18.62 -1.74 -20.72
CA PRO A 119 -18.10 -2.38 -19.51
C PRO A 119 -16.73 -3.04 -19.73
N ILE A 120 -15.89 -2.96 -18.72
CA ILE A 120 -14.64 -3.73 -18.61
C ILE A 120 -14.97 -5.03 -17.89
N VAL A 121 -14.69 -6.16 -18.52
CA VAL A 121 -14.88 -7.49 -17.94
C VAL A 121 -13.59 -7.91 -17.23
N MET A 122 -13.71 -8.41 -16.00
CA MET A 122 -12.58 -8.77 -15.12
C MET A 122 -12.44 -10.28 -14.95
#